data_AF-A0A2V9WAV7-F1
#
_entry.id   AF-A0A2V9WAV7-F1
#
_cell.length_a   1.000
_cell.length_b   1.000
_cell.length_c   1.000
_cell.angle_alpha   90.00
_cell.angle_beta   90.00
_cell.angle_gamma   90.00
#
_symmetry.space_group_name_H-M   'P 1'
#
loop_
_entity.id
_entity.type
_entity.pdbx_description
1 polymer ?
#
loop_
_entity_poly.entity_id
_entity_poly.type
_entity_poly.pdbx_seq_one_letter_code
_entity_poly.pdbx_strand_id
1 'polypeptide(L)' 'SVFKVNSHTGYSLLHSFGADFTGGIWPMAGLTRDSAGNFFGTTSAGGKGGCTSYNGCGVVFEITP' A
#
# COMPACT_ATOMS: atom_id res chain seq x y z
N SER A 1 -5.30 0.69 3.92
CA SER A 1 -5.78 1.13 2.60
C SER A 1 -5.08 2.42 2.20
N VAL A 2 -5.06 2.77 0.92
CA VAL A 2 -4.59 4.06 0.40
C VAL A 2 -5.79 4.86 -0.09
N PHE A 3 -5.85 6.13 0.27
CA PHE A 3 -6.93 7.04 -0.09
C PHE A 3 -6.39 8.29 -0.79
N LYS A 4 -7.14 8.80 -1.76
CA LYS A 4 -6.97 10.14 -2.32
C LYS A 4 -7.95 11.08 -1.64
N VAL A 5 -7.48 12.18 -1.07
CA VAL A 5 -8.34 13.22 -0.49
C VAL A 5 -8.71 14.23 -1.57
N ASN A 6 -10.00 14.56 -1.69
CA ASN A 6 -10.50 15.53 -2.67
C ASN A 6 -10.61 16.94 -2.03
N SER A 7 -10.53 18.00 -2.86
CA SER A 7 -10.35 19.40 -2.43
C SER A 7 -11.53 20.05 -1.67
N HIS A 8 -12.52 19.28 -1.22
CA HIS A 8 -13.70 19.79 -0.54
C HIS A 8 -14.00 18.94 0.71
N THR A 9 -14.83 17.90 0.56
CA THR A 9 -15.08 16.88 1.58
C THR A 9 -15.26 15.57 0.86
N GLY A 10 -14.30 14.65 0.97
CA GLY A 10 -14.42 13.35 0.34
C GLY A 10 -13.08 12.69 0.12
N TYR A 11 -13.14 11.37 -0.05
CA TYR A 11 -11.99 10.55 -0.38
C TYR A 11 -12.38 9.50 -1.41
N SER A 12 -11.41 9.11 -2.22
CA SER A 12 -11.51 7.95 -3.10
C SER A 12 -10.59 6.86 -2.56
N LEU A 13 -11.11 5.63 -2.44
CA LEU A 13 -10.29 4.46 -2.14
C LEU A 13 -9.45 4.14 -3.38
N LEU A 14 -8.13 4.28 -3.28
CA LEU A 14 -7.22 3.92 -4.36
C LEU A 14 -6.81 2.45 -4.27
N HIS A 15 -6.61 1.95 -3.06
CA HIS A 15 -6.21 0.56 -2.84
C HIS A 15 -6.63 0.05 -1.46
N SER A 16 -7.09 -1.20 -1.41
CA SER A 16 -7.37 -1.91 -0.15
C SER A 16 -6.44 -3.11 -0.03
N PHE A 17 -5.77 -3.21 1.11
CA PHE A 17 -4.78 -4.26 1.40
C PHE A 17 -5.43 -5.46 2.11
N GLY A 18 -4.80 -6.62 2.01
CA GLY A 18 -5.15 -7.79 2.83
C GLY A 18 -6.39 -8.59 2.38
N ALA A 19 -6.86 -8.44 1.14
CA ALA A 19 -8.01 -9.20 0.63
C ALA A 19 -7.74 -10.71 0.50
N ASP A 20 -6.52 -11.10 0.13
CA ASP A 20 -6.18 -12.49 -0.20
C ASP A 20 -4.80 -12.93 0.34
N PHE A 21 -4.20 -12.13 1.23
CA PHE A 21 -2.83 -12.30 1.76
C PHE A 21 -1.70 -12.37 0.72
N THR A 22 -2.00 -12.39 -0.59
CA THR A 22 -1.00 -12.43 -1.66
C THR A 22 -0.44 -11.06 -1.97
N GLY A 23 -1.23 -10.01 -1.75
CA GLY A 23 -0.80 -8.62 -1.72
C GLY A 23 -0.21 -8.19 -0.38
N GLY A 24 0.08 -6.90 -0.25
CA GLY A 24 0.55 -6.31 1.01
C GLY A 24 -0.52 -6.30 2.10
N ILE A 25 -0.09 -6.33 3.37
CA ILE A 25 -0.90 -6.31 4.58
C ILE A 25 -0.28 -5.35 5.58
N TRP A 26 -1.11 -4.60 6.31
CA TRP A 26 -0.69 -3.60 7.30
C TRP A 26 0.27 -2.55 6.71
N PRO A 27 -0.23 -1.63 5.87
CA PRO A 27 0.56 -0.46 5.48
C PRO A 27 0.84 0.39 6.72
N MET A 28 2.12 0.62 7.02
CA MET A 28 2.54 1.37 8.22
C MET A 28 3.32 2.65 7.89
N ALA A 29 3.98 2.70 6.73
CA ALA A 29 4.79 3.83 6.33
C ALA A 29 3.96 4.91 5.60
N GLY A 30 4.41 6.16 5.72
CA GLY A 30 3.94 7.25 4.85
C GLY A 30 4.35 7.03 3.40
N LEU A 31 3.69 7.75 2.48
CA LEU A 31 3.99 7.66 1.05
C LEU A 31 5.17 8.57 0.67
N THR A 32 6.07 8.05 -0.17
CA THR A 32 7.12 8.84 -0.82
C THR A 32 6.68 9.16 -2.24
N ARG A 33 6.86 10.40 -2.68
CA ARG A 33 6.46 10.86 -4.03
C ARG A 33 7.68 11.05 -4.93
N ASP A 34 7.64 10.53 -6.15
CA ASP A 34 8.68 10.79 -7.15
C ASP A 34 8.40 12.08 -7.96
N SER A 35 9.30 12.40 -8.91
CA SER A 35 9.17 13.58 -9.78
C SER A 35 8.06 13.44 -10.83
N ALA A 36 7.65 12.22 -11.18
CA ALA A 36 6.54 11.95 -12.10
C ALA A 36 5.18 12.06 -11.41
N GLY A 37 5.16 12.09 -10.08
CA GLY A 37 3.96 12.17 -9.26
C GLY A 37 3.43 10.83 -8.77
N ASN A 38 4.16 9.73 -8.98
CA ASN A 38 3.83 8.42 -8.41
C ASN A 38 4.08 8.41 -6.91
N PHE A 39 3.30 7.60 -6.19
CA PHE A 39 3.45 7.41 -4.75
C PHE A 39 3.89 5.99 -4.44
N PHE A 40 4.92 5.87 -3.60
CA PHE A 40 5.49 4.59 -3.17
C PHE A 40 5.27 4.41 -1.68
N GLY A 41 5.01 3.17 -1.27
CA GLY A 41 4.87 2.81 0.12
C GLY A 41 5.25 1.36 0.38
N THR A 42 5.23 0.99 1.65
CA THR A 42 5.54 -0.36 2.10
C THR A 42 4.44 -0.91 2.99
N THR A 43 4.29 -2.22 2.96
CA THR A 43 3.49 -2.97 3.93
C THR A 43 4.42 -3.79 4.82
N SER A 44 4.07 -4.01 6.09
CA SER A 44 4.92 -4.78 7.01
C SER A 44 4.69 -6.29 6.92
N ALA A 45 3.64 -6.72 6.25
CA ALA A 45 3.22 -8.11 6.11
C ALA A 45 2.65 -8.39 4.72
N GLY A 46 2.43 -9.67 4.41
CA GLY A 46 1.89 -10.11 3.13
C GLY A 46 2.94 -10.23 2.04
N GLY A 47 2.49 -10.42 0.80
CA GLY A 47 3.35 -10.65 -0.34
C GLY A 47 3.82 -12.10 -0.45
N LYS A 48 4.29 -12.46 -1.64
CA LYS A 48 4.86 -13.79 -1.91
C LYS A 48 6.32 -13.81 -1.45
N GLY A 49 6.55 -14.11 -0.17
CA GLY A 49 7.88 -14.21 0.42
C GLY A 49 7.98 -15.33 1.46
N GLY A 50 9.20 -15.82 1.69
CA GLY A 50 9.47 -16.93 2.62
C GLY A 50 9.41 -16.58 4.11
N CYS A 51 9.06 -15.34 4.47
CA CYS A 51 8.81 -15.00 5.87
C CYS A 51 7.54 -15.74 6.33
N THR A 52 7.71 -16.65 7.29
CA THR A 52 6.59 -17.46 7.83
C THR A 52 5.74 -16.67 8.82
N SER A 53 6.28 -15.61 9.42
CA SER A 53 5.54 -14.66 10.23
C SER A 53 4.70 -13.73 9.34
N TYR A 54 3.45 -13.48 9.72
CA TYR A 54 2.56 -12.48 9.12
C TYR A 54 2.18 -12.70 7.64
N ASN A 55 2.14 -13.95 7.18
CA ASN A 55 1.75 -14.31 5.79
C ASN A 55 2.62 -13.64 4.71
N GLY A 56 3.89 -13.32 5.02
CA GLY A 56 4.86 -12.75 4.08
C GLY A 56 5.64 -11.58 4.67
N CYS A 57 6.66 -11.11 3.94
CA CYS A 57 7.63 -10.12 4.43
C CYS A 57 7.19 -8.66 4.21
N GLY A 58 6.00 -8.43 3.68
CA GLY A 58 5.63 -7.14 3.14
C GLY A 58 5.96 -6.99 1.65
N VAL A 59 5.39 -5.95 1.04
CA VAL A 59 5.67 -5.56 -0.34
C VAL A 59 6.01 -4.07 -0.39
N VAL A 60 6.81 -3.70 -1.38
CA VAL A 60 6.85 -2.32 -1.89
C VAL A 60 5.74 -2.20 -2.94
N PHE A 61 4.95 -1.14 -2.86
CA PHE A 61 3.90 -0.88 -3.84
C PHE A 61 4.03 0.54 -4.41
N GLU A 62 3.53 0.70 -5.63
CA GLU A 62 3.42 1.96 -6.34
C GLU A 62 1.94 2.28 -6.60
N ILE A 63 1.57 3.54 -6.49
CA ILE A 63 0.26 4.08 -6.89
C ILE A 63 0.52 5.22 -7.88
N THR A 64 0.18 4.98 -9.15
CA THR A 64 0.15 5.98 -10.21
C THR A 64 -1.23 6.65 -10.22
N PRO A 65 -1.32 8.00 -10.04
CA PRO A 65 -2.59 8.72 -9.97
C PRO A 65 -3.43 8.76 -11.25
#